data_AF-A0A7S0YY81-F1
#
_entry.id   AF-A0A7S0YY81-F1
#
_cell.length_a   1.000
_cell.length_b   1.000
_cell.length_c   1.000
_cell.angle_alpha   90.00
_cell.angle_beta   90.00
_cell.angle_gamma   90.00
#
_symmetry.space_group_name_H-M   'P 1'
#
loop_
_entity.id
_entity.type
_entity.pdbx_description
1 polymer ?
#
loop_
_entity_poly.entity_id
_entity_poly.type
_entity_poly.pdbx_seq_one_letter_code
_entity_poly.pdbx_strand_id
1 'polypeptide(L)'
;RRVMSFSSGRADFDPKYVCNAFVKIAQVVAEARLLGPGVRERPRKRDFLLETRSPEEMEEELQAWVQGFLGGSRMPLVLTIAADAAEGVPASPRASPRGSSCRMVTGGLAQRYRVLERWSLSYQGAPGEDIPAYNVAKQLFLLVRSVHSCLRMLPCHRIVAKARGRGDGPQARGLRYRLATSTQAD
;
A
#
# COMPACT_ATOMS: atom_id res chain seq x y z
N ARG A 1 -52.27 7.51 -24.98
CA ARG A 1 -50.91 6.94 -25.14
C ARG A 1 -49.95 7.76 -24.29
N ARG A 2 -49.46 7.22 -23.16
CA ARG A 2 -48.37 7.83 -22.37
C ARG A 2 -47.07 7.13 -22.77
N VAL A 3 -46.14 7.89 -23.35
CA VAL A 3 -44.77 7.45 -23.56
C VAL A 3 -44.04 7.72 -22.25
N MET A 4 -43.74 6.67 -21.48
CA MET A 4 -42.79 6.77 -20.37
C MET A 4 -41.39 6.60 -20.95
N SER A 5 -40.66 7.71 -21.08
CA SER A 5 -39.23 7.68 -21.34
C SER A 5 -38.51 7.34 -20.04
N PHE A 6 -37.96 6.13 -19.95
CA PHE A 6 -36.95 5.81 -18.93
C PHE A 6 -35.61 6.37 -19.43
N SER A 7 -35.23 7.55 -18.96
CA SER A 7 -33.84 7.97 -19.03
C SER A 7 -33.06 7.05 -18.08
N SER A 8 -32.27 6.12 -18.63
CA SER A 8 -31.28 5.39 -17.84
C SER A 8 -30.30 6.40 -17.27
N GLY A 9 -30.54 6.82 -16.03
CA GLY A 9 -29.66 7.76 -15.33
C GLY A 9 -28.26 7.19 -15.31
N ARG A 10 -27.30 7.95 -15.86
CA ARG A 10 -25.87 7.74 -15.60
C ARG A 10 -25.70 7.61 -14.10
N ALA A 11 -25.32 6.44 -13.61
CA ALA A 11 -24.91 6.31 -12.23
C ALA A 11 -23.50 6.91 -12.15
N ASP A 12 -23.43 8.20 -11.83
CA ASP A 12 -22.16 8.90 -11.61
C ASP A 12 -21.35 8.11 -10.58
N PHE A 13 -20.26 7.49 -11.03
CA PHE A 13 -19.37 6.75 -10.17
C PHE A 13 -18.67 7.71 -9.20
N ASP A 14 -18.91 7.57 -7.89
CA ASP A 14 -18.28 8.42 -6.88
C ASP A 14 -16.79 8.04 -6.68
N PRO A 15 -15.81 8.92 -6.98
CA PRO A 15 -14.40 8.66 -6.77
C PRO A 15 -14.02 8.31 -5.32
N LYS A 16 -14.89 8.61 -4.34
CA LYS A 16 -14.73 8.16 -2.95
C LYS A 16 -14.60 6.64 -2.83
N TYR A 17 -15.21 5.85 -3.70
CA TYR A 17 -15.05 4.39 -3.66
C TYR A 17 -13.61 3.96 -3.96
N VAL A 18 -12.97 4.57 -4.97
CA VAL A 18 -11.54 4.35 -5.28
C VAL A 18 -10.67 4.82 -4.13
N CYS A 19 -10.95 6.02 -3.62
CA CYS A 19 -10.22 6.61 -2.50
C CYS A 19 -10.23 5.69 -1.27
N ASN A 20 -11.42 5.20 -0.89
CA ASN A 20 -11.59 4.26 0.22
C ASN A 20 -10.85 2.93 -0.02
N ALA A 21 -10.85 2.42 -1.25
CA ALA A 21 -10.12 1.21 -1.58
C ALA A 21 -8.59 1.41 -1.45
N PHE A 22 -8.07 2.57 -1.88
CA PHE A 22 -6.65 2.88 -1.79
C PHE A 22 -6.19 3.01 -0.34
N VAL A 23 -6.96 3.75 0.48
CA VAL A 23 -6.75 3.84 1.92
C VAL A 23 -6.77 2.45 2.55
N LYS A 24 -7.76 1.61 2.21
CA LYS A 24 -7.86 0.27 2.77
C LYS A 24 -6.68 -0.63 2.38
N ILE A 25 -6.21 -0.55 1.14
CA ILE A 25 -5.02 -1.29 0.70
C ILE A 25 -3.79 -0.84 1.50
N ALA A 26 -3.59 0.47 1.68
CA ALA A 26 -2.47 0.98 2.48
C ALA A 26 -2.53 0.49 3.93
N GLN A 27 -3.70 0.52 4.56
CA GLN A 27 -3.93 -0.01 5.91
C GLN A 27 -3.64 -1.51 6.00
N VAL A 28 -4.11 -2.30 5.03
CA VAL A 28 -3.86 -3.74 4.95
C VAL A 28 -2.35 -4.04 4.83
N VAL A 29 -1.62 -3.28 4.01
CA VAL A 29 -0.17 -3.39 3.89
C VAL A 29 0.51 -3.00 5.20
N ALA A 30 0.09 -1.89 5.82
CA ALA A 30 0.64 -1.40 7.07
C ALA A 30 0.46 -2.40 8.22
N GLU A 31 -0.73 -2.99 8.38
CA GLU A 31 -0.96 -4.04 9.37
C GLU A 31 -0.02 -5.22 9.17
N ALA A 32 0.14 -5.66 7.92
CA ALA A 32 0.96 -6.82 7.59
C ALA A 32 2.47 -6.58 7.70
N ARG A 33 2.92 -5.32 7.78
CA ARG A 33 4.36 -4.95 7.71
C ARG A 33 4.85 -4.18 8.93
N LEU A 34 4.06 -3.24 9.43
CA LEU A 34 4.50 -2.22 10.39
C LEU A 34 3.99 -2.46 11.79
N LEU A 35 2.81 -3.07 11.97
CA LEU A 35 2.27 -3.28 13.32
C LEU A 35 3.06 -4.33 14.09
N GLY A 36 3.61 -3.92 15.23
CA GLY A 36 4.39 -4.73 16.13
C GLY A 36 4.40 -4.13 17.54
N PRO A 37 5.16 -4.74 18.48
CA PRO A 37 5.24 -4.24 19.84
C PRO A 37 5.67 -2.77 19.89
N GLY A 38 4.90 -1.94 20.60
CA GLY A 38 5.23 -0.52 20.83
C GLY A 38 4.78 0.46 19.74
N VAL A 39 4.09 -0.01 18.69
CA VAL A 39 3.46 0.89 17.71
C VAL A 39 2.10 1.35 18.23
N ARG A 40 1.84 2.66 18.21
CA ARG A 40 0.50 3.20 18.51
C ARG A 40 -0.42 2.94 17.32
N GLU A 41 -1.55 2.30 17.58
CA GLU A 41 -2.51 1.90 16.56
C GLU A 41 -3.88 2.51 16.80
N ARG A 42 -4.55 2.92 15.72
CA ARG A 42 -5.95 3.34 15.77
C ARG A 42 -6.87 2.14 16.05
N PRO A 43 -8.06 2.39 16.62
CA PRO A 43 -9.09 1.36 16.76
C PRO A 43 -9.42 0.70 15.41
N ARG A 44 -9.80 -0.59 15.46
CA ARG A 44 -10.15 -1.37 14.26
C ARG A 44 -11.29 -0.70 13.49
N LYS A 45 -11.09 -0.51 12.19
CA LYS A 45 -12.12 -0.05 11.27
C LYS A 45 -12.53 -1.16 10.31
N ARG A 46 -13.83 -1.45 10.25
CA ARG A 46 -14.39 -2.47 9.36
C ARG A 46 -14.92 -1.82 8.08
N ASP A 47 -14.12 -1.90 7.03
CA ASP A 47 -14.47 -1.49 5.67
C ASP A 47 -14.16 -2.65 4.71
N PHE A 48 -14.87 -2.78 3.59
CA PHE A 48 -14.68 -3.88 2.63
C PHE A 48 -14.74 -5.28 3.28
N LEU A 49 -15.55 -5.44 4.32
CA LEU A 49 -15.66 -6.66 5.14
C LEU A 49 -14.31 -7.17 5.69
N LEU A 50 -13.35 -6.26 5.87
CA LEU A 50 -12.06 -6.51 6.50
C LEU A 50 -11.89 -5.56 7.68
N GLU A 51 -11.64 -6.12 8.85
CA GLU A 51 -11.13 -5.36 9.98
C GLU A 51 -9.65 -5.14 9.77
N THR A 52 -9.21 -3.89 9.82
CA THR A 52 -7.78 -3.58 9.76
C THR A 52 -7.37 -2.59 10.83
N ARG A 53 -6.10 -2.62 11.15
CA ARG A 53 -5.42 -1.64 12.00
C ARG A 53 -4.31 -0.96 11.21
N SER A 54 -3.90 0.21 11.68
CA SER A 54 -2.84 1.00 11.06
C SER A 54 -2.17 1.88 12.12
N PRO A 55 -0.89 2.25 11.90
CA PRO A 55 -0.22 3.23 12.74
C PRO A 55 -1.01 4.55 12.78
N GLU A 56 -1.10 5.18 13.96
CA GLU A 56 -1.80 6.47 14.13
C GLU A 56 -1.28 7.56 13.16
N GLU A 57 0.05 7.69 13.06
CA GLU A 57 0.72 8.68 12.19
C GLU A 57 0.36 8.49 10.70
N MET A 58 0.20 7.23 10.27
CA MET A 58 -0.16 6.91 8.88
C MET A 58 -1.58 7.36 8.55
N GLU A 59 -2.51 7.30 9.50
CA GLU A 59 -3.90 7.73 9.26
C GLU A 59 -3.98 9.24 9.02
N GLU A 60 -3.14 10.05 9.68
CA GLU A 60 -3.07 11.49 9.45
C GLU A 60 -2.55 11.80 8.03
N GLU A 61 -1.48 11.11 7.60
CA GLU A 61 -0.94 11.22 6.24
C GLU A 61 -1.94 10.74 5.17
N LEU A 62 -2.65 9.64 5.42
CA LEU A 62 -3.69 9.13 4.52
C LEU A 62 -4.86 10.12 4.44
N GLN A 63 -5.26 10.73 5.55
CA GLN A 63 -6.32 11.74 5.55
C GLN A 63 -5.93 12.97 4.73
N ALA A 64 -4.68 13.43 4.84
CA ALA A 64 -4.16 14.51 4.00
C ALA A 64 -4.19 14.13 2.51
N TRP A 65 -3.78 12.89 2.19
CA TRP A 65 -3.86 12.36 0.82
C TRP A 65 -5.32 12.30 0.31
N VAL A 66 -6.27 11.85 1.13
CA VAL A 66 -7.71 11.78 0.79
C VAL A 66 -8.24 13.16 0.41
N GLN A 67 -7.91 14.20 1.19
CA GLN A 67 -8.32 15.58 0.89
C GLN A 67 -7.76 16.05 -0.46
N GLY A 68 -6.49 15.77 -0.75
CA GLY A 68 -5.88 16.07 -2.05
C GLY A 68 -6.52 15.31 -3.21
N PHE A 69 -6.82 14.02 -3.02
CA PHE A 69 -7.43 13.17 -4.05
C PHE A 69 -8.85 13.63 -4.39
N LEU A 70 -9.69 13.88 -3.37
CA LEU A 70 -11.06 14.35 -3.53
C LEU A 70 -11.14 15.82 -3.97
N GLY A 71 -10.12 16.62 -3.65
CA GLY A 71 -9.95 18.00 -4.14
C GLY A 71 -9.56 18.11 -5.63
N GLY A 72 -9.44 16.99 -6.35
CA GLY A 72 -9.28 16.96 -7.81
C GLY A 72 -7.86 16.68 -8.32
N SER A 73 -6.84 16.65 -7.46
CA SER A 73 -5.46 16.38 -7.88
C SER A 73 -5.25 14.94 -8.39
N ARG A 74 -6.08 13.99 -7.93
CA ARG A 74 -6.06 12.56 -8.29
C ARG A 74 -4.66 11.93 -8.29
N MET A 75 -3.79 12.42 -7.41
CA MET A 75 -2.40 11.97 -7.30
C MET A 75 -2.33 10.50 -6.88
N PRO A 76 -1.34 9.72 -7.36
CA PRO A 76 -1.17 8.35 -6.92
C PRO A 76 -0.89 8.27 -5.41
N LEU A 77 -1.30 7.18 -4.78
CA LEU A 77 -0.88 6.83 -3.42
C LEU A 77 0.31 5.88 -3.53
N VAL A 78 1.46 6.31 -3.02
CA VAL A 78 2.68 5.50 -3.02
C VAL A 78 3.09 5.19 -1.59
N LEU A 79 3.13 3.91 -1.24
CA LEU A 79 3.57 3.40 0.06
C LEU A 79 4.88 2.64 -0.10
N THR A 80 5.94 3.14 0.52
CA THR A 80 7.25 2.48 0.54
C THR A 80 7.47 1.85 1.90
N ILE A 81 7.90 0.59 1.93
CA ILE A 81 8.32 -0.13 3.13
C ILE A 81 9.83 -0.33 3.04
N ALA A 82 10.55 0.09 4.07
CA ALA A 82 12.00 -0.01 4.16
C ALA A 82 12.43 -0.64 5.48
N ALA A 83 13.63 -1.21 5.50
CA ALA A 83 14.28 -1.70 6.71
C ALA A 83 15.61 -0.97 6.93
N ASP A 84 16.00 -0.75 8.17
CA ASP A 84 17.31 -0.22 8.52
C ASP A 84 18.42 -1.19 8.05
N ALA A 85 19.41 -0.64 7.35
CA ALA A 85 20.53 -1.42 6.81
C ALA A 85 21.48 -1.92 7.92
N ALA A 86 21.50 -1.24 9.07
CA ALA A 86 22.34 -1.59 10.22
C ALA A 86 21.81 -2.81 11.00
N GLU A 87 20.53 -3.15 10.90
CA GLU A 87 19.92 -4.25 11.67
C GLU A 87 20.15 -5.65 11.08
N GLY A 88 21.17 -5.81 10.22
CA GLY A 88 21.65 -7.12 9.78
C GLY A 88 20.59 -7.94 9.05
N VAL A 89 19.63 -7.28 8.38
CA VAL A 89 18.70 -7.95 7.45
C VAL A 89 19.57 -8.64 6.41
N PRO A 90 19.64 -9.99 6.39
CA PRO A 90 20.53 -10.67 5.48
C PRO A 90 20.19 -10.20 4.07
N ALA A 91 21.20 -9.71 3.35
CA ALA A 91 21.10 -9.55 1.92
C ALA A 91 20.62 -10.89 1.39
N SER A 92 19.34 -10.96 0.98
CA SER A 92 18.83 -12.16 0.33
C SER A 92 19.83 -12.45 -0.80
N PRO A 93 20.53 -13.60 -0.77
CA PRO A 93 21.49 -13.90 -1.81
C PRO A 93 20.67 -13.98 -3.09
N ARG A 94 20.75 -12.93 -3.91
CA ARG A 94 20.31 -13.03 -5.29
C ARG A 94 21.19 -14.11 -5.89
N ALA A 95 20.64 -15.31 -6.04
CA ALA A 95 21.19 -16.29 -6.96
C ALA A 95 21.11 -15.64 -8.34
N SER A 96 22.17 -14.93 -8.72
CA SER A 96 22.36 -14.48 -10.08
C SER A 96 22.57 -15.74 -10.92
N PRO A 97 21.77 -15.99 -11.96
CA PRO A 97 22.12 -17.03 -12.91
C PRO A 97 23.43 -16.61 -13.57
N ARG A 98 24.42 -17.50 -13.46
CA ARG A 98 25.81 -17.41 -13.94
C ARG A 98 26.00 -16.48 -15.14
N GLY A 99 26.92 -15.51 -14.99
CA GLY A 99 27.48 -14.78 -16.12
C GLY A 99 28.16 -13.46 -15.71
N SER A 100 29.49 -13.50 -15.56
CA SER A 100 30.43 -12.40 -15.84
C SER A 100 30.19 -11.03 -15.17
N SER A 101 31.05 -10.72 -14.18
CA SER A 101 31.45 -9.36 -13.77
C SER A 101 30.33 -8.41 -13.34
N CYS A 102 29.87 -8.55 -12.10
CA CYS A 102 29.10 -7.49 -11.45
C CYS A 102 30.05 -6.53 -10.74
N ARG A 103 30.35 -5.41 -11.40
CA ARG A 103 30.94 -4.22 -10.77
C ARG A 103 29.99 -3.77 -9.66
N MET A 104 30.44 -3.85 -8.40
CA MET A 104 29.72 -3.25 -7.27
C MET A 104 29.67 -1.74 -7.49
N VAL A 105 28.51 -1.21 -7.83
CA VAL A 105 28.23 0.22 -7.72
C VAL A 105 27.78 0.47 -6.29
N THR A 106 28.74 0.54 -5.37
CA THR A 106 28.55 1.22 -4.09
C THR A 106 28.62 2.72 -4.36
N GLY A 107 27.51 3.28 -4.86
CA GLY A 107 27.32 4.72 -4.97
C GLY A 107 27.15 5.31 -3.58
N GLY A 108 28.08 6.17 -3.20
CA GLY A 108 28.22 6.76 -1.88
C GLY A 108 27.07 7.67 -1.48
N LEU A 109 26.41 7.27 -0.39
CA LEU A 109 25.90 8.06 0.73
C LEU A 109 25.27 6.99 1.63
N ALA A 110 25.63 6.96 2.90
CA ALA A 110 25.20 5.94 3.85
C ALA A 110 23.69 5.62 3.74
N GLN A 111 23.32 4.57 3.00
CA GLN A 111 21.93 4.13 2.90
C GLN A 111 21.59 3.46 4.22
N ARG A 112 21.20 4.30 5.19
CA ARG A 112 20.68 3.85 6.49
C ARG A 112 19.44 2.96 6.32
N TYR A 113 18.77 2.98 5.17
CA TYR A 113 17.59 2.17 4.91
C TYR A 113 17.66 1.48 3.56
N ARG A 114 17.13 0.25 3.52
CA ARG A 114 16.94 -0.57 2.33
C ARG A 114 15.44 -0.71 2.05
N VAL A 115 15.01 -0.29 0.87
CA VAL A 115 13.63 -0.49 0.42
C VAL A 115 13.35 -1.99 0.22
N LEU A 116 12.28 -2.47 0.83
CA LEU A 116 11.82 -3.86 0.73
C LEU A 116 10.67 -4.00 -0.27
N GLU A 117 9.69 -3.09 -0.22
CA GLU A 117 8.51 -3.07 -1.09
C GLU A 117 8.14 -1.61 -1.41
N ARG A 118 7.64 -1.38 -2.63
CA ARG A 118 7.00 -0.12 -3.03
C ARG A 118 5.68 -0.43 -3.69
N TRP A 119 4.60 0.08 -3.11
CA TRP A 119 3.24 -0.03 -3.61
C TRP A 119 2.84 1.29 -4.25
N SER A 120 2.30 1.23 -5.47
CA SER A 120 1.78 2.41 -6.16
C SER A 120 0.34 2.13 -6.60
N LEU A 121 -0.57 2.97 -6.13
CA LEU A 121 -1.99 2.93 -6.46
C LEU A 121 -2.30 4.18 -7.25
N SER A 122 -2.73 4.03 -8.49
CA SER A 122 -3.06 5.15 -9.36
C SER A 122 -4.44 4.97 -9.95
N TYR A 123 -5.17 6.08 -10.06
CA TYR A 123 -6.49 6.12 -10.68
C TYR A 123 -6.39 6.86 -12.01
N GLN A 124 -6.38 6.09 -13.08
CA GLN A 124 -6.53 6.60 -14.43
C GLN A 124 -8.00 6.39 -14.75
N GLY A 125 -8.82 7.43 -14.65
CA GLY A 125 -10.27 7.31 -14.90
C GLY A 125 -10.54 6.59 -16.21
N ALA A 126 -11.54 5.71 -16.24
CA ALA A 126 -11.87 4.96 -17.44
C ALA A 126 -12.32 5.92 -18.55
N PRO A 127 -11.65 5.96 -19.72
CA PRO A 127 -12.12 6.76 -20.83
C PRO A 127 -13.37 6.11 -21.42
N GLY A 128 -14.53 6.75 -21.23
CA GLY A 128 -15.73 6.51 -22.04
C GLY A 128 -16.44 5.16 -21.88
N GLU A 129 -16.06 4.31 -20.93
CA GLU A 129 -16.79 3.07 -20.65
C GLU A 129 -17.87 3.28 -19.58
N ASP A 130 -19.12 3.03 -19.95
CA ASP A 130 -20.27 3.00 -19.04
C ASP A 130 -20.23 1.72 -18.19
N ILE A 131 -19.31 1.68 -17.22
CA ILE A 131 -19.25 0.60 -16.24
C ILE A 131 -20.24 0.90 -15.10
N PRO A 132 -21.22 0.03 -14.80
CA PRO A 132 -22.12 0.24 -13.69
C PRO A 132 -21.35 0.40 -12.36
N ALA A 133 -21.68 1.44 -11.57
CA ALA A 133 -20.99 1.74 -10.32
C ALA A 133 -20.93 0.54 -9.34
N TYR A 134 -21.97 -0.30 -9.31
CA TYR A 134 -21.98 -1.55 -8.54
C TYR A 134 -20.86 -2.52 -8.95
N ASN A 135 -20.60 -2.65 -10.26
CA ASN A 135 -19.53 -3.52 -10.75
C ASN A 135 -18.16 -2.99 -10.32
N VAL A 136 -17.94 -1.67 -10.41
CA VAL A 136 -16.69 -1.05 -9.94
C VAL A 136 -16.50 -1.29 -8.44
N ALA A 137 -17.52 -1.07 -7.62
CA ALA A 137 -17.47 -1.32 -6.18
C ALA A 137 -17.13 -2.80 -5.86
N LYS A 138 -17.74 -3.75 -6.59
CA LYS A 138 -17.44 -5.18 -6.47
C LYS A 138 -15.99 -5.50 -6.86
N GLN A 139 -15.48 -4.91 -7.94
CA GLN A 139 -14.08 -5.10 -8.36
C GLN A 139 -13.10 -4.54 -7.33
N LEU A 140 -13.36 -3.34 -6.79
CA LEU A 140 -12.56 -2.75 -5.72
C LEU A 140 -12.56 -3.63 -4.46
N PHE A 141 -13.72 -4.18 -4.09
CA PHE A 141 -13.82 -5.13 -2.98
C PHE A 141 -12.96 -6.38 -3.20
N LEU A 142 -13.05 -7.00 -4.39
CA LEU A 142 -12.25 -8.16 -4.73
C LEU A 142 -10.75 -7.84 -4.75
N LEU A 143 -10.37 -6.67 -5.26
CA LEU A 143 -8.99 -6.20 -5.28
C LEU A 143 -8.41 -6.11 -3.86
N VAL A 144 -9.12 -5.44 -2.93
CA VAL A 144 -8.66 -5.31 -1.53
C VAL A 144 -8.45 -6.70 -0.91
N ARG A 145 -9.38 -7.65 -1.12
CA ARG A 145 -9.25 -9.02 -0.59
C ARG A 145 -8.10 -9.80 -1.24
N SER A 146 -7.89 -9.61 -2.53
CA SER A 146 -6.78 -10.22 -3.26
C SER A 146 -5.45 -9.72 -2.70
N VAL A 147 -5.29 -8.41 -2.52
CA VAL A 147 -4.08 -7.83 -1.91
C VAL A 147 -3.86 -8.40 -0.51
N HIS A 148 -4.89 -8.37 0.35
CA HIS A 148 -4.81 -8.92 1.70
C HIS A 148 -4.32 -10.38 1.73
N SER A 149 -4.83 -11.21 0.81
CA SER A 149 -4.44 -12.62 0.71
C SER A 149 -3.00 -12.79 0.21
N CYS A 150 -2.60 -12.01 -0.80
CA CYS A 150 -1.28 -12.11 -1.41
C CYS A 150 -0.15 -11.57 -0.53
N LEU A 151 -0.44 -10.65 0.40
CA LEU A 151 0.60 -10.05 1.24
C LEU A 151 1.43 -11.05 2.04
N ARG A 152 0.87 -12.20 2.42
CA ARG A 152 1.60 -13.24 3.16
C ARG A 152 2.53 -14.07 2.27
N MET A 153 2.30 -14.03 0.96
CA MET A 153 3.08 -14.78 -0.04
C MET A 153 4.31 -14.00 -0.52
N LEU A 154 4.36 -12.68 -0.28
CA LEU A 154 5.47 -11.84 -0.72
C LEU A 154 6.74 -12.08 0.10
N PRO A 155 7.94 -11.99 -0.51
CA PRO A 155 9.21 -12.18 0.19
C PRO A 155 9.39 -11.27 1.42
N CYS A 156 8.89 -10.04 1.35
CA CYS A 156 8.94 -9.09 2.46
C CYS A 156 8.24 -9.62 3.71
N HIS A 157 7.16 -10.39 3.56
CA HIS A 157 6.47 -10.98 4.72
C HIS A 157 7.41 -11.86 5.56
N ARG A 158 8.25 -12.66 4.90
CA ARG A 158 9.24 -13.51 5.58
C ARG A 158 10.34 -12.68 6.25
N ILE A 159 10.77 -11.60 5.60
CA ILE A 159 11.77 -10.68 6.14
C ILE A 159 11.23 -10.00 7.41
N VAL A 160 10.01 -9.47 7.35
CA VAL A 160 9.31 -8.85 8.47
C VAL A 160 9.06 -9.86 9.60
N ALA A 161 8.57 -11.06 9.29
CA ALA A 161 8.35 -12.11 10.29
C ALA A 161 9.65 -12.51 10.99
N LYS A 162 10.76 -12.63 10.25
CA LYS A 162 12.08 -12.92 10.80
C LYS A 162 12.62 -11.78 11.67
N ALA A 163 12.42 -10.53 11.25
CA ALA A 163 12.80 -9.37 12.04
C ALA A 163 12.03 -9.32 13.38
N ARG A 164 10.75 -9.71 13.38
CA ARG A 164 9.92 -9.78 14.59
C ARG A 164 10.21 -10.98 15.49
N GLY A 165 10.50 -12.14 14.91
CA GLY A 165 10.74 -13.39 15.64
C GLY A 165 12.09 -13.49 16.34
N ARG A 166 13.00 -12.54 16.11
CA ARG A 166 14.36 -12.55 16.69
C ARG A 166 14.45 -12.13 18.16
N GLY A 167 13.35 -11.81 18.83
CA GLY A 167 13.24 -11.88 20.31
C GLY A 167 14.11 -10.92 21.16
N ASP A 168 15.09 -10.22 20.59
CA ASP A 168 16.03 -9.40 21.37
C ASP A 168 15.59 -7.93 21.43
N GLY A 169 14.72 -7.61 22.39
CA GLY A 169 14.51 -6.25 22.89
C GLY A 169 13.99 -5.23 21.86
N PRO A 170 14.17 -3.91 22.10
CA PRO A 170 13.61 -2.82 21.27
C PRO A 170 14.16 -2.74 19.83
N GLN A 171 14.79 -3.81 19.32
CA GLN A 171 15.36 -3.95 17.98
C GLN A 171 14.36 -4.38 16.90
N ALA A 172 13.06 -4.51 17.20
CA ALA A 172 12.03 -4.58 16.15
C ALA A 172 11.82 -3.24 15.40
N ARG A 173 12.69 -2.24 15.64
CA ARG A 173 12.61 -0.84 15.19
C ARG A 173 13.15 -0.59 13.78
N GLY A 174 13.69 -1.59 13.09
CA GLY A 174 14.26 -1.40 11.76
C GLY A 174 13.25 -1.11 10.65
N LEU A 175 11.97 -1.46 10.80
CA LEU A 175 10.99 -1.26 9.73
C LEU A 175 10.42 0.16 9.73
N ARG A 176 10.45 0.80 8.57
CA ARG A 176 9.93 2.15 8.35
C ARG A 176 9.02 2.17 7.13
N TYR A 177 8.15 3.17 7.10
CA TYR A 177 7.34 3.46 5.94
C TYR A 177 7.52 4.90 5.48
N ARG A 178 7.10 5.16 4.24
CA ARG A 178 6.90 6.51 3.71
C ARG A 178 5.70 6.51 2.78
N LEU A 179 4.81 7.47 2.98
CA LEU A 179 3.76 7.81 2.01
C LEU A 179 4.24 8.93 1.09
N ALA A 180 3.89 8.84 -0.19
CA ALA A 180 4.21 9.83 -1.19
C ALA A 180 3.09 9.94 -2.23
N THR A 181 3.03 11.10 -2.88
CA THR A 181 2.07 11.41 -3.96
C THR A 181 2.67 11.25 -5.35
N SER A 182 3.95 10.87 -5.46
CA SER A 182 4.67 10.71 -6.73
C SER A 182 5.26 9.30 -6.88
N THR A 183 5.23 8.80 -8.10
CA THR A 183 5.84 7.53 -8.50
C THR A 183 7.34 7.64 -8.77
N GLN A 184 7.89 8.85 -8.87
CA GLN A 184 9.33 9.05 -9.03
C GLN A 184 10.08 8.55 -7.78
N ALA A 185 11.21 7.87 -8.00
CA ALA A 185 12.10 7.43 -6.94
C ALA A 185 13.06 8.57 -6.59
N ASP A 186 13.18 8.86 -5.30
CA ASP A 186 14.31 9.63 -4.76
C ASP A 186 15.58 8.78 -4.79
#